data_AF-A0A535IUM8-F1
#
_entry.id   AF-A0A535IUM8-F1
#
_cell.length_a   1.000
_cell.length_b   1.000
_cell.length_c   1.000
_cell.angle_alpha   90.00
_cell.angle_beta   90.00
_cell.angle_gamma   90.00
#
_symmetry.space_group_name_H-M   'P 1'
#
loop_
_entity.id
_entity.type
_entity.pdbx_description
1 polymer ?
#
loop_
_entity_poly.entity_id
_entity_poly.type
_entity_poly.pdbx_seq_one_letter_code
_entity_poly.pdbx_strand_id
1 'polypeptide(L)'
;YGGDTPAFHTAIGYFLLGWTIFTAWMFLASLRTTLALMGVFLFLALTFLALTIGFLGGGTLWIQIGGWLGIITALIAWYTALAGVLASSKSVFALPTFPRS
;
A
#
# COMPACT_ATOMS: atom_id res chain seq x y z
N TYR A 1 -27.42 14.91 -5.33
CA TYR A 1 -26.54 13.98 -4.60
C TYR A 1 -25.34 14.77 -4.08
N GLY A 2 -25.34 15.13 -2.80
CA GLY A 2 -24.34 15.99 -2.16
C GLY A 2 -23.14 15.21 -1.63
N GLY A 3 -22.26 14.75 -2.52
CA GLY A 3 -21.05 14.00 -2.16
C GLY A 3 -19.90 14.85 -1.62
N ASP A 4 -19.91 16.17 -1.87
CA ASP A 4 -18.80 17.07 -1.54
C ASP A 4 -19.03 17.85 -0.25
N THR A 5 -19.64 17.23 0.76
CA THR A 5 -19.73 17.88 2.06
C THR A 5 -18.36 17.83 2.76
N PRO A 6 -17.91 18.90 3.42
CA PRO A 6 -16.66 18.90 4.19
C PRO A 6 -16.58 17.75 5.21
N ALA A 7 -17.74 17.35 5.76
CA ALA A 7 -17.87 16.21 6.65
C ALA A 7 -17.51 14.87 5.98
N PHE A 8 -17.90 14.66 4.72
CA PHE A 8 -17.59 13.44 3.98
C PHE A 8 -16.09 13.30 3.70
N HIS A 9 -15.43 14.38 3.25
CA HIS A 9 -13.97 14.41 3.05
C HIS A 9 -13.21 14.10 4.35
N THR A 10 -13.65 14.70 5.46
CA THR A 10 -13.05 14.49 6.77
C THR A 10 -13.23 13.04 7.25
N ALA A 11 -14.41 12.45 7.04
CA ALA A 11 -14.68 11.05 7.39
C ALA A 11 -13.78 10.07 6.61
N ILE A 12 -13.60 10.29 5.30
CA ILE A 12 -12.66 9.51 4.47
C ILE A 12 -11.23 9.67 5.00
N GLY A 13 -10.82 10.89 5.35
CA GLY A 13 -9.52 11.16 5.93
C GLY A 13 -9.23 10.34 7.19
N TYR A 14 -10.16 10.28 8.14
CA TYR A 14 -10.01 9.47 9.34
C TYR A 14 -10.04 7.96 9.08
N PHE A 15 -10.86 7.51 8.12
CA PHE A 15 -10.86 6.11 7.69
C PHE A 15 -9.49 5.71 7.12
N LEU A 16 -8.92 6.53 6.23
CA LEU A 16 -7.59 6.33 5.66
C LEU A 16 -6.48 6.42 6.71
N LEU A 17 -6.63 7.27 7.73
CA LEU A 17 -5.68 7.36 8.84
C LEU A 17 -5.64 6.05 9.64
N GLY A 18 -6.79 5.45 9.92
CA GLY A 18 -6.88 4.12 10.55
C GLY A 18 -6.15 3.06 9.72
N TRP A 19 -6.38 3.04 8.40
CA TRP A 19 -5.66 2.15 7.49
C TRP A 19 -4.16 2.41 7.43
N THR A 20 -3.75 3.68 7.45
CA THR A 20 -2.33 4.07 7.45
C THR A 20 -1.62 3.48 8.66
N ILE A 21 -2.21 3.57 9.86
CA ILE A 21 -1.64 3.01 11.09
C ILE A 21 -1.55 1.48 10.98
N PHE A 22 -2.63 0.82 10.57
CA PHE A 22 -2.65 -0.63 10.38
C PHE A 22 -1.57 -1.10 9.40
N THR A 23 -1.46 -0.44 8.24
CA THR A 23 -0.47 -0.78 7.22
C THR A 23 0.95 -0.50 7.70
N ALA A 24 1.19 0.54 8.51
CA ALA A 24 2.49 0.80 9.11
C ALA A 24 2.90 -0.33 10.09
N TRP A 25 1.96 -0.86 10.88
CA TRP A 25 2.21 -2.05 11.72
C TRP A 25 2.54 -3.28 10.88
N MET A 26 1.79 -3.51 9.80
CA MET A 26 2.07 -4.62 8.87
C MET A 26 3.41 -4.46 8.16
N PHE A 27 3.81 -3.23 7.84
CA PHE A 27 5.13 -2.94 7.30
C PHE A 27 6.24 -3.35 8.29
N LEU A 28 6.11 -2.99 9.57
CA LEU A 28 7.06 -3.42 10.60
C LEU A 28 7.12 -4.95 10.73
N ALA A 29 5.98 -5.64 10.68
CA ALA A 29 5.94 -7.10 10.68
C ALA A 29 6.59 -7.70 9.41
N SER A 30 6.42 -7.06 8.26
CA SER A 30 6.96 -7.51 6.98
C SER A 30 8.49 -7.44 6.89
N LEU A 31 9.16 -6.64 7.74
CA LEU A 31 10.62 -6.54 7.79
C LEU A 31 11.32 -7.89 8.02
N ARG A 32 10.62 -8.87 8.62
CA ARG A 32 11.12 -10.23 8.89
C ARG A 32 10.73 -11.27 7.84
N THR A 33 10.16 -10.85 6.70
CA THR A 33 9.60 -11.79 5.70
C THR A 33 10.44 -11.81 4.42
N THR A 34 10.04 -11.09 3.38
CA THR A 34 10.74 -10.98 2.11
C THR A 34 10.83 -9.51 1.72
N LEU A 35 11.89 -9.16 1.00
CA LEU A 35 12.08 -7.82 0.43
C LEU A 35 10.89 -7.38 -0.43
N ALA A 36 10.32 -8.33 -1.16
CA ALA A 36 9.21 -8.07 -2.07
C ALA A 36 7.92 -7.74 -1.30
N LEU A 37 7.59 -8.50 -0.24
CA LEU A 37 6.44 -8.21 0.63
C LEU A 37 6.64 -6.92 1.44
N MET A 38 7.86 -6.67 1.90
CA MET A 38 8.25 -5.41 2.54
C MET A 38 8.02 -4.21 1.61
N GLY A 39 8.38 -4.35 0.33
CA GLY A 39 8.12 -3.33 -0.69
C GLY A 39 6.63 -3.02 -0.83
N VAL A 40 5.76 -4.04 -0.91
CA VAL A 40 4.31 -3.84 -0.99
C VAL A 40 3.78 -3.02 0.19
N PHE A 41 4.13 -3.43 1.41
CA PHE A 41 3.64 -2.72 2.60
C PHE A 41 4.22 -1.32 2.75
N LEU A 42 5.47 -1.08 2.31
CA LEU A 42 6.07 0.25 2.31
C LEU A 42 5.32 1.20 1.38
N PHE A 43 5.14 0.82 0.11
CA PHE A 43 4.45 1.66 -0.87
C PHE A 43 2.98 1.84 -0.51
N LEU A 44 2.33 0.79 0.01
CA LEU A 44 0.94 0.88 0.48
C LEU A 44 0.81 1.84 1.68
N ALA A 45 1.76 1.81 2.63
CA ALA A 45 1.78 2.75 3.75
C ALA A 45 1.93 4.19 3.26
N LEU A 46 2.83 4.43 2.29
CA LEU A 46 2.99 5.75 1.67
C LEU A 46 1.73 6.19 0.90
N THR A 47 1.05 5.28 0.20
CA THR A 47 -0.24 5.55 -0.47
C THR A 47 -1.28 6.03 0.53
N PHE A 48 -1.53 5.27 1.60
CA PHE A 48 -2.54 5.65 2.59
C PHE A 48 -2.16 6.92 3.35
N LEU A 49 -0.88 7.12 3.66
CA LEU A 49 -0.40 8.35 4.26
C LEU A 49 -0.64 9.58 3.37
N ALA A 50 -0.28 9.49 2.08
CA ALA A 50 -0.47 10.57 1.12
C ALA A 50 -1.96 10.89 0.92
N LEU A 51 -2.82 9.87 0.81
CA LEU A 51 -4.27 10.07 0.73
C LEU A 51 -4.83 10.69 2.01
N THR A 52 -4.39 10.24 3.19
CA THR A 52 -4.80 10.80 4.49
C THR A 52 -4.48 12.29 4.57
N ILE A 53 -3.26 12.70 4.17
CA ILE A 53 -2.86 14.10 4.11
C ILE A 53 -3.70 14.87 3.08
N GLY A 54 -4.01 14.26 1.93
CA GLY A 54 -4.86 14.88 0.91
C GLY A 54 -6.28 15.19 1.39
N PHE A 55 -6.91 14.23 2.09
CA PHE A 55 -8.28 14.35 2.57
C PHE A 55 -8.42 15.18 3.87
N LEU A 56 -7.45 15.14 4.80
CA LEU A 56 -7.48 15.93 6.04
C LEU A 56 -6.83 17.32 5.89
N GLY A 57 -5.79 17.44 5.06
CA GLY A 57 -5.04 18.68 4.84
C GLY A 57 -5.52 19.52 3.66
N GLY A 58 -6.49 19.05 2.88
CA GLY A 58 -7.14 19.83 1.82
C GLY A 58 -6.32 20.01 0.54
N GLY A 59 -5.53 19.02 0.13
CA GLY A 59 -4.62 19.13 -1.03
C GLY A 59 -4.86 18.08 -2.13
N THR A 60 -5.36 18.50 -3.29
CA THR A 60 -5.56 17.62 -4.45
C THR A 60 -4.26 16.99 -4.97
N LEU A 61 -3.13 17.69 -4.82
CA LEU A 61 -1.81 17.17 -5.18
C LEU A 61 -1.46 15.89 -4.41
N TRP A 62 -1.73 15.86 -3.10
CA TRP A 62 -1.46 14.69 -2.26
C TRP A 62 -2.35 13.50 -2.62
N ILE A 63 -3.59 13.76 -3.05
CA ILE A 63 -4.49 12.73 -3.56
C ILE A 63 -3.94 12.12 -4.86
N GLN A 64 -3.44 12.94 -5.78
CA GLN A 64 -2.81 12.47 -7.02
C GLN A 64 -1.54 11.67 -6.75
N ILE A 65 -0.67 12.14 -5.84
CA ILE A 65 0.53 11.41 -5.42
C ILE A 65 0.15 10.05 -4.82
N GLY A 66 -0.85 10.02 -3.93
CA GLY A 66 -1.38 8.79 -3.35
C GLY A 66 -1.90 7.82 -4.41
N GLY A 67 -2.59 8.32 -5.44
CA GLY A 67 -3.04 7.53 -6.58
C GLY A 67 -1.89 6.87 -7.35
N TRP A 68 -0.85 7.64 -7.71
CA TRP A 68 0.34 7.10 -8.39
C TRP A 68 1.10 6.08 -7.55
N LEU A 69 1.25 6.35 -6.25
CA LEU A 69 1.83 5.39 -5.30
C LEU A 69 1.00 4.10 -5.24
N GLY A 70 -0.33 4.21 -5.31
CA GLY A 70 -1.23 3.05 -5.34
C GLY A 70 -1.04 2.17 -6.57
N ILE A 71 -0.81 2.78 -7.74
CA ILE A 71 -0.49 2.03 -8.98
C ILE A 71 0.83 1.28 -8.83
N ILE A 72 1.88 1.95 -8.33
CA ILE A 72 3.18 1.31 -8.07
C ILE A 72 3.03 0.15 -7.09
N THR A 73 2.27 0.36 -6.01
CA THR A 73 1.95 -0.68 -5.02
C THR A 73 1.28 -1.89 -5.67
N ALA A 74 0.29 -1.68 -6.54
CA ALA A 74 -0.42 -2.76 -7.23
C ALA A 74 0.51 -3.59 -8.12
N LEU A 75 1.41 -2.93 -8.86
CA LEU A 75 2.40 -3.62 -9.71
C LEU A 75 3.35 -4.50 -8.88
N ILE A 76 3.85 -3.98 -7.76
CA ILE A 76 4.71 -4.75 -6.85
C ILE A 76 3.90 -5.90 -6.23
N ALA A 77 2.65 -5.66 -5.85
CA ALA A 77 1.78 -6.69 -5.27
C ALA A 77 1.54 -7.84 -6.26
N TRP A 78 1.28 -7.55 -7.53
CA TRP A 78 1.15 -8.57 -8.57
C TRP A 78 2.43 -9.38 -8.75
N TYR A 79 3.60 -8.72 -8.76
CA TYR A 79 4.88 -9.41 -8.79
C TYR A 79 5.06 -10.34 -7.58
N THR A 80 4.77 -9.85 -6.38
CA THR A 80 4.87 -10.67 -5.15
C THR A 80 3.93 -11.86 -5.16
N ALA A 81 2.70 -11.69 -5.64
CA ALA A 81 1.71 -12.75 -5.72
C ALA A 81 2.14 -13.83 -6.72
N LEU A 82 2.62 -13.43 -7.90
CA LEU A 82 3.15 -14.35 -8.90
C LEU A 82 4.35 -15.13 -8.37
N ALA A 83 5.28 -14.45 -7.69
CA ALA A 83 6.44 -15.11 -7.10
C ALA A 83 6.05 -16.11 -6.00
N GLY A 84 5.06 -15.78 -5.17
CA GLY A 84 4.52 -16.70 -4.15
C GLY A 84 3.84 -17.93 -4.76
N VAL A 85 3.04 -17.75 -5.81
CA VAL A 85 2.36 -18.86 -6.52
C VAL A 85 3.40 -19.79 -7.18
N LEU A 86 4.39 -19.22 -7.86
CA LEU A 86 5.47 -19.98 -8.50
C LEU A 86 6.34 -20.74 -7.49
N ALA A 87 6.51 -20.23 -6.28
CA ALA A 87 7.22 -20.94 -5.21
C ALA A 87 6.41 -22.10 -4.61
N SER A 88 5.06 -21.99 -4.59
CA SER A 88 4.18 -23.02 -4.03
C SER A 88 3.87 -24.16 -5.00
N SER A 89 3.85 -23.91 -6.30
CA SER A 89 3.84 -24.97 -7.32
C SER A 89 5.27 -25.46 -7.56
N LYS A 90 5.50 -26.74 -7.88
CA LYS A 90 6.79 -27.26 -8.37
C LYS A 90 7.15 -26.64 -9.74
N SER A 91 7.35 -25.33 -9.78
CA SER A 91 7.73 -24.56 -10.96
C SER A 91 9.22 -24.72 -11.21
N VAL A 92 9.59 -24.89 -12.48
CA VAL A 92 11.00 -24.92 -12.93
C VAL A 92 11.64 -23.52 -12.84
N PHE A 93 10.82 -22.47 -12.69
CA PHE A 93 11.25 -21.07 -12.69
C PHE A 93 10.79 -20.36 -11.40
N ALA A 94 11.74 -19.78 -10.67
CA ALA A 94 11.50 -19.00 -9.45
C ALA A 94 11.87 -17.54 -9.66
N LEU A 95 10.97 -16.62 -9.30
CA LEU A 95 11.22 -15.19 -9.36
C LEU A 95 11.96 -14.71 -8.09
N PRO A 96 12.98 -13.83 -8.20
CA PRO A 96 13.74 -13.38 -7.05
C PRO A 96 12.86 -12.58 -6.07
N THR A 97 12.59 -13.15 -4.89
CA THR A 97 11.90 -12.47 -3.78
C THR A 97 12.85 -11.99 -2.67
N PHE A 98 14.16 -12.29 -2.83
CA PHE A 98 15.24 -12.02 -1.87
C PHE A 98 14.81 -12.27 -0.42
N PRO A 99 14.73 -13.54 0.00
CA PRO A 99 14.42 -13.91 1.38
C PRO A 99 15.42 -13.24 2.32
N ARG A 100 14.93 -12.55 3.35
CA ARG A 100 15.77 -12.02 4.43
C ARG A 100 15.50 -12.86 5.68
N SER A 101 16.57 -13.52 6.13
CA SER A 101 16.60 -14.40 7.30
C SER A 101 16.12 -13.72 8.58
#